data_AF-A0A6C0E7G5-F1
#
_entry.id   AF-A0A6C0E7G5-F1
#
_cell.length_a   1.000
_cell.length_b   1.000
_cell.length_c   1.000
_cell.angle_alpha   90.00
_cell.angle_beta   90.00
_cell.angle_gamma   90.00
#
_symmetry.space_group_name_H-M   'P 1'
#
loop_
_entity.id
_entity.type
_entity.pdbx_description
1 polymer ?
#
loop_
_entity_poly.entity_id
_entity_poly.type
_entity_poly.pdbx_seq_one_letter_code
_entity_poly.pdbx_strand_id
1 'polypeptide(L)'
;MSNSKDKEKGKNENKVKSKVKSKDKELNDVLSKEIQYNTSNSNIQGFFATVAKYHYQTILFCVAIIIFIIILREANSRLLFPESRSLLNWFGFLVIANLMITYLIMITYRQVKNQQGLPGPSGYQGAFGDQGYSQNCGVCETDVRTMELPFEEPVIKQPVLDEKLDLKPRGDLIPAKEPPKITFSTGKIPMSSVVHMWQHSSFRGNKYSFEEGNYPTLDKSQNNRISSLIVPENYWTTLFQDSLYRGRSVTFFEGRHRYVGNYINDRVSSVKVYKKPIDNAVLFDGFNWRGRQLWISSKNNTLNNFNKKVKAIYVPNEYTLKVYDKINLTGRYKKFKSGTYTNITNLKWDSDPNIKLGTNIYSCILEKST
;
A
#
# COMPACT_ATOMS: atom_id res chain seq x y z
N MET A 1 -65.93 -36.06 -26.44
CA MET A 1 -65.40 -36.56 -25.15
C MET A 1 -63.99 -37.07 -25.37
N SER A 2 -62.98 -36.20 -25.30
CA SER A 2 -61.56 -36.59 -25.42
C SER A 2 -60.67 -35.41 -25.04
N ASN A 3 -60.71 -35.01 -23.75
CA ASN A 3 -59.72 -34.10 -23.17
C ASN A 3 -59.75 -34.22 -21.64
N SER A 4 -59.14 -35.30 -21.10
CA SER A 4 -59.01 -35.48 -19.65
C SER A 4 -57.82 -36.33 -19.21
N LYS A 5 -57.00 -36.88 -20.12
CA LYS A 5 -55.91 -37.80 -19.74
C LYS A 5 -54.50 -37.16 -19.67
N ASP A 6 -54.32 -35.93 -20.16
CA ASP A 6 -52.98 -35.32 -20.19
C ASP A 6 -52.62 -34.47 -18.96
N LYS A 7 -53.57 -34.22 -18.03
CA LYS A 7 -53.29 -33.46 -16.81
C LYS A 7 -52.71 -34.28 -15.64
N GLU A 8 -52.70 -35.61 -15.73
CA GLU A 8 -52.28 -36.47 -14.61
C GLU A 8 -50.79 -36.87 -14.67
N LYS A 9 -50.16 -36.88 -15.85
CA LYS A 9 -48.72 -37.16 -16.00
C LYS A 9 -47.82 -36.03 -15.46
N GLY A 10 -48.24 -34.76 -15.55
CA GLY A 10 -47.44 -33.61 -15.10
C GLY A 10 -47.33 -33.46 -13.57
N LYS A 11 -48.23 -34.08 -12.78
CA LYS A 11 -48.19 -34.00 -11.31
C LYS A 11 -47.18 -34.96 -10.68
N ASN A 12 -46.89 -36.09 -11.31
CA ASN A 12 -45.96 -37.08 -10.75
C ASN A 12 -44.49 -36.70 -10.96
N GLU A 13 -44.13 -36.04 -12.06
CA GLU A 13 -42.73 -35.61 -12.29
C GLU A 13 -42.27 -34.52 -11.29
N ASN A 14 -43.17 -33.61 -10.91
CA ASN A 14 -42.85 -32.56 -9.94
C ASN A 14 -42.67 -33.10 -8.51
N LYS A 15 -43.34 -34.21 -8.16
CA LYS A 15 -43.20 -34.85 -6.84
C LYS A 15 -41.90 -35.66 -6.72
N VAL A 16 -41.37 -36.16 -7.84
CA VAL A 16 -40.06 -36.84 -7.87
C VAL A 16 -38.92 -35.82 -7.79
N LYS A 17 -39.01 -34.70 -8.54
CA LYS A 17 -37.98 -33.64 -8.52
C LYS A 17 -37.83 -32.94 -7.16
N SER A 18 -38.92 -32.80 -6.39
CA SER A 18 -38.84 -32.20 -5.04
C SER A 18 -38.18 -33.13 -4.02
N LYS A 19 -38.34 -34.45 -4.17
CA LYS A 19 -37.77 -35.46 -3.27
C LYS A 19 -36.27 -35.71 -3.49
N VAL A 20 -35.78 -35.46 -4.72
CA VAL A 20 -34.33 -35.48 -5.02
C VAL A 20 -33.64 -34.26 -4.41
N LYS A 21 -34.21 -33.06 -4.57
CA LYS A 21 -33.66 -31.82 -3.98
C LYS A 21 -33.57 -31.83 -2.45
N SER A 22 -34.46 -32.54 -1.75
CA SER A 22 -34.40 -32.62 -0.28
C SER A 22 -33.25 -33.51 0.21
N LYS A 23 -32.97 -34.62 -0.50
CA LYS A 23 -31.86 -35.52 -0.16
C LYS A 23 -30.50 -34.90 -0.44
N ASP A 24 -30.37 -34.12 -1.51
CA ASP A 24 -29.12 -33.41 -1.82
C ASP A 24 -28.80 -32.35 -0.77
N LYS A 25 -29.83 -31.70 -0.20
CA LYS A 25 -29.64 -30.70 0.87
C LYS A 25 -29.18 -31.34 2.18
N GLU A 26 -29.72 -32.50 2.53
CA GLU A 26 -29.36 -33.25 3.73
C GLU A 26 -27.95 -33.84 3.62
N LEU A 27 -27.56 -34.35 2.45
CA LEU A 27 -26.20 -34.84 2.18
C LEU A 27 -25.15 -33.71 2.27
N ASN A 28 -25.46 -32.53 1.75
CA ASN A 28 -24.57 -31.37 1.83
C ASN A 28 -24.41 -30.84 3.27
N ASP A 29 -25.43 -30.97 4.12
CA ASP A 29 -25.37 -30.54 5.52
C ASP A 29 -24.59 -31.52 6.41
N VAL A 30 -24.58 -32.81 6.04
CA VAL A 30 -23.73 -33.83 6.67
C VAL A 30 -22.26 -33.62 6.26
N LEU A 31 -22.00 -33.41 4.96
CA LEU A 31 -20.65 -33.14 4.44
C LEU A 31 -20.06 -31.84 5.02
N SER A 32 -20.86 -30.79 5.20
CA SER A 32 -20.37 -29.53 5.78
C SER A 32 -19.94 -29.68 7.25
N LYS A 33 -20.68 -30.47 8.04
CA LYS A 33 -20.33 -30.78 9.43
C LYS A 33 -19.08 -31.64 9.53
N GLU A 34 -18.89 -32.58 8.62
CA GLU A 34 -17.71 -33.46 8.61
C GLU A 34 -16.43 -32.71 8.18
N ILE A 35 -16.54 -31.76 7.25
CA ILE A 35 -15.45 -30.85 6.87
C ILE A 35 -15.05 -29.95 8.04
N GLN A 36 -16.02 -29.44 8.81
CA GLN A 36 -15.76 -28.56 9.97
C GLN A 36 -15.08 -29.31 11.13
N TYR A 37 -15.41 -30.59 11.34
CA TYR A 37 -14.75 -31.44 12.34
C TYR A 37 -13.27 -31.69 11.97
N ASN A 38 -12.99 -31.98 10.70
CA ASN A 38 -11.62 -32.22 10.21
C ASN A 38 -10.72 -30.97 10.23
N THR A 39 -11.27 -29.75 10.10
CA THR A 39 -10.47 -28.52 10.15
C THR A 39 -9.98 -28.15 11.56
N SER A 40 -10.66 -28.63 12.61
CA SER A 40 -10.19 -28.41 13.99
C SER A 40 -9.00 -29.29 14.36
N ASN A 41 -8.93 -30.50 13.78
CA ASN A 41 -7.86 -31.46 14.07
C ASN A 41 -6.55 -31.13 13.35
N SER A 42 -6.61 -30.46 12.18
CA SER A 42 -5.42 -30.01 11.44
C SER A 42 -4.63 -28.92 12.17
N ASN A 43 -5.29 -28.09 12.98
CA ASN A 43 -4.60 -27.02 13.73
C ASN A 43 -3.75 -27.58 14.88
N ILE A 44 -4.23 -28.64 15.55
CA ILE A 44 -3.50 -29.31 16.62
C ILE A 44 -2.28 -30.05 16.04
N GLN A 45 -2.46 -30.75 14.91
CA GLN A 45 -1.35 -31.42 14.22
C GLN A 45 -0.27 -30.44 13.73
N GLY A 46 -0.66 -29.26 13.22
CA GLY A 46 0.27 -28.21 12.82
C GLY A 46 1.09 -27.63 13.97
N PHE A 47 0.49 -27.53 15.17
CA PHE A 47 1.20 -27.11 16.38
C PHE A 47 2.30 -28.12 16.76
N PHE A 48 1.98 -29.40 16.88
CA PHE A 48 2.96 -30.43 17.23
C PHE A 48 4.06 -30.59 16.17
N ALA A 49 3.72 -30.50 14.88
CA ALA A 49 4.71 -30.50 13.80
C ALA A 49 5.69 -29.31 13.89
N THR A 50 5.21 -28.15 14.35
CA THR A 50 6.04 -26.96 14.56
C THR A 50 6.94 -27.13 15.78
N VAL A 51 6.42 -27.67 16.88
CA VAL A 51 7.22 -27.99 18.07
C VAL A 51 8.30 -29.01 17.71
N ALA A 52 7.99 -30.01 16.89
CA ALA A 52 8.95 -30.98 16.37
C ALA A 52 10.00 -30.33 15.45
N LYS A 53 9.63 -29.36 14.60
CA LYS A 53 10.58 -28.62 13.76
C LYS A 53 11.59 -27.79 14.58
N TYR A 54 11.20 -27.32 15.76
CA TYR A 54 12.04 -26.54 16.68
C TYR A 54 12.42 -27.31 17.94
N HIS A 55 12.45 -28.65 17.89
CA HIS A 55 12.70 -29.52 19.04
C HIS A 55 13.96 -29.12 19.82
N TYR A 56 15.06 -28.77 19.14
CA TYR A 56 16.29 -28.34 19.80
C TYR A 56 16.15 -27.04 20.62
N GLN A 57 15.42 -26.04 20.11
CA GLN A 57 15.19 -24.78 20.85
C GLN A 57 14.27 -25.00 22.05
N THR A 58 13.26 -25.87 21.92
CA THR A 58 12.39 -26.26 23.03
C THR A 58 13.17 -27.00 24.10
N ILE A 59 14.04 -27.95 23.72
CA ILE A 59 14.90 -28.68 24.66
C ILE A 59 15.81 -27.70 25.41
N LEU A 60 16.48 -26.78 24.71
CA LEU A 60 17.37 -25.80 25.34
C LEU A 60 16.61 -24.89 26.33
N PHE A 61 15.39 -24.46 25.97
CA PHE A 61 14.54 -23.67 26.84
C PHE A 61 14.09 -24.46 28.09
N CYS A 62 13.72 -25.74 27.94
CA CYS A 62 13.41 -26.62 29.06
C CYS A 62 14.61 -26.81 29.99
N VAL A 63 15.82 -27.01 29.43
CA VAL A 63 17.05 -27.11 30.23
C VAL A 63 17.32 -25.81 30.99
N ALA A 64 17.12 -24.64 30.37
CA ALA A 64 17.26 -23.36 31.04
C ALA A 64 16.27 -23.17 32.19
N ILE A 65 15.01 -23.60 32.04
CA ILE A 65 14.01 -23.60 33.12
C ILE A 65 14.44 -24.52 34.26
N ILE A 66 14.93 -25.73 33.96
CA ILE A 66 15.40 -26.67 34.99
C ILE A 66 16.58 -26.08 35.77
N ILE A 67 17.57 -25.50 35.09
CA ILE A 67 18.70 -24.81 35.72
C ILE A 67 18.21 -23.67 36.61
N PHE A 68 17.25 -22.87 36.13
CA PHE A 68 16.67 -21.78 36.90
C PHE A 68 15.95 -22.29 38.17
N ILE A 69 15.20 -23.39 38.08
CA ILE A 69 14.54 -24.03 39.23
C ILE A 69 15.58 -24.54 40.24
N ILE A 70 16.69 -25.12 39.78
CA ILE A 70 17.80 -25.57 40.65
C ILE A 70 18.40 -24.37 41.39
N ILE A 71 18.67 -23.27 40.68
CA ILE A 71 19.20 -22.04 41.28
C ILE A 71 18.21 -21.46 42.30
N LEU A 72 16.92 -21.41 41.98
CA LEU A 72 15.89 -20.95 42.92
C LEU A 72 15.81 -21.85 44.16
N ARG A 73 15.91 -23.16 44.00
CA ARG A 73 15.89 -24.11 45.12
C ARG A 73 17.10 -23.91 46.04
N GLU A 74 18.27 -23.68 45.47
CA GLU A 74 19.50 -23.40 46.24
C GLU A 74 19.45 -22.01 46.91
N ALA A 75 18.89 -21.00 46.24
CA ALA A 75 18.66 -19.70 46.87
C ALA A 75 17.67 -19.82 48.04
N ASN A 76 16.62 -20.63 47.87
CA ASN A 76 15.62 -20.88 48.90
C ASN A 76 16.17 -21.63 50.12
N SER A 77 17.12 -22.56 49.93
CA SER A 77 17.75 -23.30 51.03
C SER A 77 18.62 -22.40 51.93
N ARG A 78 19.16 -21.31 51.37
CA ARG A 78 20.04 -20.35 52.08
C ARG A 78 19.30 -19.23 52.80
N LEU A 79 18.00 -19.06 52.62
CA LEU A 79 17.21 -18.03 53.29
C LEU A 79 16.88 -18.44 54.73
N LEU A 80 17.25 -17.59 55.70
CA LEU A 80 17.04 -17.81 57.14
C LEU A 80 15.60 -17.54 57.62
N PHE A 81 14.84 -16.70 56.91
CA PHE A 81 13.49 -16.32 57.30
C PHE A 81 12.44 -17.11 56.50
N PRO A 82 11.41 -17.69 57.14
CA PRO A 82 10.39 -18.49 56.46
C PRO A 82 9.49 -17.67 55.53
N GLU A 83 9.22 -16.40 55.86
CA GLU A 83 8.38 -15.50 55.05
C GLU A 83 9.01 -15.18 53.69
N SER A 84 10.33 -15.02 53.63
CA SER A 84 11.04 -14.73 52.38
C SER A 84 11.09 -15.91 51.42
N ARG A 85 10.97 -17.15 51.93
CA ARG A 85 10.89 -18.37 51.11
C ARG A 85 9.60 -18.44 50.30
N SER A 86 8.47 -18.08 50.92
CA SER A 86 7.18 -18.04 50.24
C SER A 86 7.17 -17.01 49.11
N LEU A 87 7.68 -15.81 49.40
CA LEU A 87 7.82 -14.75 48.41
C LEU A 87 8.73 -15.16 47.25
N LEU A 88 9.90 -15.75 47.53
CA LEU A 88 10.83 -16.19 46.49
C LEU A 88 10.20 -17.24 45.55
N ASN A 89 9.45 -18.20 46.10
CA ASN A 89 8.75 -19.19 45.30
C ASN A 89 7.65 -18.56 44.42
N TRP A 90 6.91 -17.60 44.96
CA TRP A 90 5.86 -16.90 44.21
C TRP A 90 6.44 -16.04 43.07
N PHE A 91 7.51 -15.30 43.34
CA PHE A 91 8.23 -14.55 42.30
C PHE A 91 8.86 -15.49 41.26
N GLY A 92 9.45 -16.61 41.69
CA GLY A 92 9.99 -17.63 40.78
C GLY A 92 8.93 -18.17 39.82
N PHE A 93 7.73 -18.48 40.34
CA PHE A 93 6.60 -18.91 39.52
C PHE A 93 6.18 -17.85 38.49
N LEU A 94 6.06 -16.58 38.91
CA LEU A 94 5.72 -15.48 37.99
C LEU A 94 6.75 -15.29 36.88
N VAL A 95 8.04 -15.42 37.19
CA VAL A 95 9.11 -15.32 36.19
C VAL A 95 9.00 -16.48 35.19
N ILE A 96 8.81 -17.72 35.66
CA ILE A 96 8.63 -18.89 34.80
C ILE A 96 7.38 -18.73 33.91
N ALA A 97 6.26 -18.27 34.47
CA ALA A 97 5.03 -18.04 33.70
C ALA A 97 5.24 -16.99 32.58
N ASN A 98 5.92 -15.89 32.88
CA ASN A 98 6.23 -14.86 31.89
C ASN A 98 7.17 -15.36 30.80
N LEU A 99 8.17 -16.18 31.15
CA LEU A 99 9.07 -16.81 30.18
C LEU A 99 8.31 -17.78 29.28
N MET A 100 7.39 -18.58 29.83
CA MET A 100 6.53 -19.48 29.06
C MET A 100 5.63 -18.72 28.07
N ILE A 101 4.97 -17.64 28.52
CA ILE A 101 4.13 -16.81 27.65
C ILE A 101 4.97 -16.19 26.52
N THR A 102 6.14 -15.64 26.85
CA THR A 102 7.04 -15.03 25.86
C THR A 102 7.51 -16.05 24.83
N TYR A 103 7.85 -17.26 25.28
CA TYR A 103 8.23 -18.36 24.40
C TYR A 103 7.10 -18.76 23.44
N LEU A 104 5.86 -18.87 23.95
CA LEU A 104 4.68 -19.16 23.14
C LEU A 104 4.40 -18.07 22.09
N ILE A 105 4.52 -16.79 22.46
CA ILE A 105 4.39 -15.66 21.52
C ILE A 105 5.47 -15.74 20.44
N MET A 106 6.71 -16.09 20.80
CA MET A 106 7.81 -16.21 19.84
C MET A 106 7.58 -17.35 18.84
N ILE A 107 7.13 -18.52 19.30
CA ILE A 107 6.81 -19.66 18.43
C ILE A 107 5.67 -19.29 17.46
N THR A 108 4.58 -18.75 17.99
CA THR A 108 3.40 -18.37 17.18
C THR A 108 3.75 -17.30 16.16
N TYR A 109 4.54 -16.29 16.54
CA TYR A 109 5.05 -15.28 15.61
C TYR A 109 5.88 -15.87 14.47
N ARG A 110 6.76 -16.84 14.77
CA ARG A 110 7.55 -17.53 13.74
C ARG A 110 6.71 -18.40 12.82
N GLN A 111 5.66 -19.06 13.34
CA GLN A 111 4.72 -19.78 12.48
C GLN A 111 4.06 -18.86 11.46
N VAL A 112 3.53 -17.72 11.92
CA VAL A 112 2.89 -16.73 11.04
C VAL A 112 3.87 -16.19 10.00
N LYS A 113 5.13 -15.95 10.38
CA LYS A 113 6.17 -15.49 9.44
C LYS A 113 6.56 -16.55 8.39
N ASN A 114 6.56 -17.82 8.76
CA ASN A 114 7.01 -18.92 7.90
C ASN A 114 5.92 -19.53 7.03
N GLN A 115 4.65 -19.21 7.29
CA GLN A 115 3.60 -19.38 6.30
C GLN A 115 3.90 -18.41 5.16
N GLN A 116 4.65 -18.88 4.16
CA GLN A 116 4.65 -18.25 2.84
C GLN A 116 3.18 -18.18 2.46
N GLY A 117 2.62 -16.97 2.39
CA GLY A 117 1.25 -16.80 1.93
C GLY A 117 1.12 -17.58 0.63
N LEU A 118 0.07 -18.40 0.53
CA LEU A 118 -0.29 -19.04 -0.73
C LEU A 118 -0.13 -17.97 -1.82
N PRO A 119 0.55 -18.28 -2.94
CA PRO A 119 0.58 -17.34 -4.05
C PRO A 119 -0.86 -16.92 -4.28
N GLY A 120 -1.13 -15.62 -4.12
CA GLY A 120 -2.47 -15.10 -4.30
C GLY A 120 -2.98 -15.58 -5.66
N PRO A 121 -4.29 -15.85 -5.81
CA PRO A 121 -4.83 -16.28 -7.10
C PRO A 121 -4.23 -15.42 -8.18
N SER A 122 -3.63 -16.04 -9.19
CA SER A 122 -2.89 -15.35 -10.25
C SER A 122 -3.72 -14.15 -10.69
N GLY A 123 -3.34 -12.96 -10.22
CA GLY A 123 -4.00 -11.75 -10.66
C GLY A 123 -3.89 -11.75 -12.18
N TYR A 124 -4.93 -11.28 -12.88
CA TYR A 124 -4.84 -11.08 -14.31
C TYR A 124 -3.52 -10.35 -14.59
N GLN A 125 -2.52 -11.09 -15.07
CA GLN A 125 -1.31 -10.52 -15.62
C GLN A 125 -1.83 -9.86 -16.89
N GLY A 126 -2.11 -8.57 -16.80
CA GLY A 126 -2.29 -7.76 -18.00
C GLY A 126 -1.11 -8.05 -18.91
N ALA A 127 -1.38 -8.15 -20.21
CA ALA A 127 -0.43 -8.58 -21.23
C ALA A 127 0.99 -8.16 -20.86
N PHE A 128 1.87 -9.15 -20.66
CA PHE A 128 3.29 -8.89 -20.56
C PHE A 128 3.67 -8.08 -21.81
N GLY A 129 4.13 -6.85 -21.60
CA GLY A 129 4.80 -6.14 -22.68
C GLY A 129 6.06 -6.92 -23.05
N ASP A 130 6.26 -7.11 -24.35
CA ASP A 130 7.36 -7.89 -24.90
C ASP A 130 8.72 -7.29 -24.51
N GLN A 131 9.30 -7.83 -23.44
CA GLN A 131 10.74 -7.83 -23.22
C GLN A 131 11.15 -9.23 -22.78
N GLY A 132 11.25 -10.12 -23.77
CA GLY A 132 11.72 -11.48 -23.58
C GLY A 132 11.72 -12.24 -24.90
N TYR A 133 12.88 -12.31 -25.54
CA TYR A 133 13.19 -13.03 -26.77
C TYR A 133 12.49 -14.41 -26.87
N SER A 134 11.58 -14.54 -27.82
CA SER A 134 11.37 -15.81 -28.54
C SER A 134 11.11 -15.48 -30.00
N GLN A 135 11.89 -16.09 -30.89
CA GLN A 135 11.92 -15.73 -32.32
C GLN A 135 10.81 -16.38 -33.16
N ASN A 136 9.89 -17.17 -32.59
CA ASN A 136 8.86 -17.86 -33.37
C ASN A 136 7.47 -17.77 -32.71
N CYS A 137 6.48 -17.29 -33.47
CA CYS A 137 5.07 -17.31 -33.11
C CYS A 137 4.48 -18.70 -33.44
N GLY A 138 4.05 -19.46 -32.43
CA GLY A 138 3.48 -20.80 -32.62
C GLY A 138 2.05 -20.86 -33.18
N VAL A 139 1.50 -19.72 -33.66
CA VAL A 139 0.12 -19.64 -34.18
C VAL A 139 0.08 -19.27 -35.66
N CYS A 140 1.14 -18.67 -36.19
CA CYS A 140 1.27 -18.43 -37.62
C CYS A 140 2.68 -18.82 -38.06
N GLU A 141 2.78 -19.93 -38.79
CA GLU A 141 4.02 -20.43 -39.42
C GLU A 141 4.46 -19.52 -40.60
N THR A 142 4.58 -18.22 -40.36
CA THR A 142 5.12 -17.27 -41.35
C THR A 142 6.37 -16.61 -40.80
N ASP A 143 7.47 -16.87 -41.49
CA ASP A 143 8.82 -16.37 -41.24
C ASP A 143 8.84 -14.85 -41.47
N VAL A 144 8.92 -14.06 -40.40
CA VAL A 144 8.90 -12.60 -40.50
C VAL A 144 10.32 -12.09 -40.75
N ARG A 145 10.80 -12.26 -41.99
CA ARG A 145 11.93 -11.48 -42.51
C ARG A 145 11.44 -10.49 -43.54
N THR A 146 11.00 -9.32 -43.10
CA THR A 146 11.08 -8.07 -43.88
C THR A 146 10.57 -6.93 -43.01
N MET A 147 11.46 -6.13 -42.42
CA MET A 147 11.28 -4.68 -42.25
C MET A 147 12.66 -4.02 -42.07
N GLU A 148 13.50 -4.11 -43.09
CA GLU A 148 14.45 -3.05 -43.40
C GLU A 148 13.94 -2.38 -44.68
N LEU A 149 13.13 -1.35 -44.53
CA LEU A 149 12.93 -0.37 -45.60
C LEU A 149 13.47 0.96 -45.07
N PRO A 150 14.47 1.57 -45.74
CA PRO A 150 14.97 2.87 -45.36
C PRO A 150 13.90 3.93 -45.60
N PHE A 151 13.73 4.80 -44.62
CA PHE A 151 12.81 5.93 -44.68
C PHE A 151 13.32 6.96 -45.70
N GLU A 152 12.63 7.09 -46.84
CA GLU A 152 12.83 8.21 -47.77
C GLU A 152 12.03 9.43 -47.28
N GLU A 153 12.72 10.55 -47.05
CA GLU A 153 12.09 11.82 -46.70
C GLU A 153 11.26 12.37 -47.87
N PRO A 154 10.01 12.82 -47.64
CA PRO A 154 9.19 13.39 -48.70
C PRO A 154 9.68 14.79 -49.09
N VAL A 155 10.05 14.94 -50.38
CA VAL A 155 10.36 16.22 -51.02
C VAL A 155 9.10 17.08 -51.12
N ILE A 156 9.02 18.14 -50.31
CA ILE A 156 7.95 19.15 -50.40
C ILE A 156 8.22 20.05 -51.62
N LYS A 157 7.46 19.86 -52.70
CA LYS A 157 7.40 20.83 -53.80
C LYS A 157 6.48 21.99 -53.38
N GLN A 158 7.03 23.20 -53.31
CA GLN A 158 6.23 24.41 -53.14
C GLN A 158 5.35 24.64 -54.37
N PRO A 159 4.07 25.02 -54.21
CA PRO A 159 3.23 25.37 -55.35
C PRO A 159 3.63 26.73 -55.93
N VAL A 160 3.83 26.73 -57.25
CA VAL A 160 3.98 27.90 -58.12
C VAL A 160 2.67 28.69 -58.11
N LEU A 161 2.77 30.00 -57.88
CA LEU A 161 1.64 30.92 -57.86
C LEU A 161 1.53 31.59 -59.24
N ASP A 162 0.69 31.04 -60.12
CA ASP A 162 0.36 31.67 -61.40
C ASP A 162 -1.09 32.18 -61.42
N GLU A 163 -1.17 33.50 -61.56
CA GLU A 163 -2.05 34.32 -62.38
C GLU A 163 -3.60 34.12 -62.38
N LYS A 164 -4.25 35.20 -61.89
CA LYS A 164 -5.59 35.75 -62.20
C LYS A 164 -6.78 34.79 -62.39
N LEU A 165 -7.64 34.78 -61.37
CA LEU A 165 -9.06 34.44 -61.52
C LEU A 165 -9.93 35.63 -61.07
N ASP A 166 -10.62 36.25 -62.03
CA ASP A 166 -11.64 37.29 -61.81
C ASP A 166 -12.86 36.69 -61.10
N LEU A 167 -13.13 37.11 -59.86
CA LEU A 167 -14.34 36.76 -59.13
C LEU A 167 -15.30 37.96 -59.04
N LYS A 168 -16.45 37.82 -59.70
CA LYS A 168 -17.65 38.65 -59.44
C LYS A 168 -18.20 38.34 -58.04
N PRO A 169 -18.72 39.33 -57.30
CA PRO A 169 -19.28 39.08 -55.97
C PRO A 169 -20.67 38.45 -56.09
N ARG A 170 -20.86 37.26 -55.52
CA ARG A 170 -22.18 36.70 -55.23
C ARG A 170 -22.23 36.31 -53.76
N GLY A 171 -23.19 36.90 -53.07
CA GLY A 171 -23.34 36.86 -51.62
C GLY A 171 -23.67 35.49 -51.04
N ASP A 172 -23.62 35.51 -49.71
CA ASP A 172 -24.18 34.57 -48.76
C ASP A 172 -23.57 33.17 -48.74
N LEU A 173 -22.43 33.06 -48.05
CA LEU A 173 -21.91 31.81 -47.51
C LEU A 173 -21.80 31.89 -45.98
N ILE A 174 -22.55 31.02 -45.34
CA ILE A 174 -22.61 30.72 -43.91
C ILE A 174 -21.20 30.33 -43.42
N PRO A 175 -20.70 30.86 -42.28
CA PRO A 175 -19.38 30.48 -41.78
C PRO A 175 -19.35 29.01 -41.36
N ALA A 176 -18.39 28.27 -41.93
CA ALA A 176 -18.05 26.93 -41.52
C ALA A 176 -17.66 26.90 -40.04
N LYS A 177 -18.30 26.02 -39.26
CA LYS A 177 -17.89 25.74 -37.87
C LYS A 177 -16.46 25.22 -37.87
N GLU A 178 -15.60 25.89 -37.10
CA GLU A 178 -14.25 25.42 -36.79
C GLU A 178 -14.28 23.98 -36.24
N PRO A 179 -13.29 23.13 -36.58
CA PRO A 179 -13.16 21.82 -35.95
C PRO A 179 -13.02 21.99 -34.43
N PRO A 180 -13.61 21.10 -33.61
CA PRO A 180 -13.62 21.25 -32.17
C PRO A 180 -12.17 21.27 -31.63
N LYS A 181 -11.76 22.43 -31.12
CA LYS A 181 -10.61 22.54 -30.22
C LYS A 181 -10.82 21.56 -29.07
N ILE A 182 -9.96 20.55 -28.97
CA ILE A 182 -9.86 19.71 -27.78
C ILE A 182 -9.26 20.60 -26.68
N THR A 183 -10.13 21.30 -25.98
CA THR A 183 -9.76 22.07 -24.79
C THR A 183 -9.61 21.08 -23.64
N PHE A 184 -8.39 20.90 -23.14
CA PHE A 184 -8.18 20.21 -21.87
C PHE A 184 -8.93 20.98 -20.78
N SER A 185 -10.03 20.40 -20.30
CA SER A 185 -10.78 20.92 -19.15
C SER A 185 -9.87 20.93 -17.93
N THR A 186 -9.43 22.12 -17.53
CA THR A 186 -9.02 22.44 -16.16
C THR A 186 -10.23 22.31 -15.24
N GLY A 187 -10.64 21.06 -14.99
CA GLY A 187 -11.74 20.75 -14.10
C GLY A 187 -11.37 21.18 -12.68
N LYS A 188 -11.97 22.28 -12.24
CA LYS A 188 -11.95 22.79 -10.86
C LYS A 188 -12.09 21.61 -9.89
N ILE A 189 -11.12 21.45 -8.99
CA ILE A 189 -11.16 20.41 -7.96
C ILE A 189 -12.37 20.74 -7.07
N PRO A 190 -13.24 19.76 -6.73
CA PRO A 190 -14.39 20.06 -5.88
C PRO A 190 -13.91 20.61 -4.52
N MET A 191 -14.50 21.72 -4.07
CA MET A 191 -14.34 22.26 -2.70
C MET A 191 -15.04 21.37 -1.65
N SER A 192 -14.92 20.05 -1.80
CA SER A 192 -15.44 19.05 -0.89
C SER A 192 -14.27 18.56 -0.03
N SER A 193 -14.47 18.31 1.26
CA SER A 193 -13.45 17.68 2.12
C SER A 193 -13.25 16.19 1.84
N VAL A 194 -13.93 15.64 0.83
CA VAL A 194 -13.98 14.22 0.53
C VAL A 194 -12.93 13.84 -0.52
N VAL A 195 -12.03 12.95 -0.14
CA VAL A 195 -11.13 12.25 -1.07
C VAL A 195 -11.91 11.15 -1.76
N HIS A 196 -11.85 11.12 -3.07
CA HIS A 196 -12.43 10.03 -3.86
C HIS A 196 -11.34 9.09 -4.35
N MET A 197 -11.56 7.79 -4.21
CA MET A 197 -10.63 6.74 -4.65
C MET A 197 -11.37 5.74 -5.53
N TRP A 198 -10.67 5.12 -6.47
CA TRP A 198 -11.26 4.19 -7.43
C TRP A 198 -10.50 2.88 -7.50
N GLN A 199 -11.27 1.82 -7.80
CA GLN A 199 -10.76 0.47 -7.94
C GLN A 199 -9.76 0.30 -9.10
N HIS A 200 -9.90 1.08 -10.17
CA HIS A 200 -9.03 0.98 -11.34
C HIS A 200 -8.34 2.31 -11.65
N SER A 201 -7.31 2.23 -12.47
CA SER A 201 -6.62 3.41 -13.01
C SER A 201 -7.57 4.29 -13.82
N SER A 202 -7.23 5.58 -13.89
CA SER A 202 -8.00 6.61 -14.58
C SER A 202 -9.44 6.75 -14.10
N PHE A 203 -9.66 6.62 -12.78
CA PHE A 203 -10.94 6.85 -12.10
C PHE A 203 -12.07 5.90 -12.54
N ARG A 204 -11.73 4.64 -12.80
CA ARG A 204 -12.66 3.60 -13.28
C ARG A 204 -13.01 2.58 -12.19
N GLY A 205 -14.08 1.84 -12.42
CA GLY A 205 -14.58 0.84 -11.48
C GLY A 205 -15.27 1.47 -10.27
N ASN A 206 -15.36 0.70 -9.17
CA ASN A 206 -16.03 1.15 -7.96
C ASN A 206 -15.36 2.41 -7.38
N LYS A 207 -16.19 3.38 -6.97
CA LYS A 207 -15.79 4.63 -6.33
C LYS A 207 -15.98 4.50 -4.82
N TYR A 208 -14.99 4.99 -4.07
CA TYR A 208 -14.99 5.05 -2.62
C TYR A 208 -14.75 6.50 -2.19
N SER A 209 -15.38 6.92 -1.10
CA SER A 209 -15.32 8.30 -0.60
C SER A 209 -14.82 8.27 0.84
N PHE A 210 -13.80 9.07 1.13
CA PHE A 210 -13.17 9.20 2.43
C PHE A 210 -13.19 10.66 2.84
N GLU A 211 -13.86 10.97 3.93
CA GLU A 211 -13.82 12.27 4.58
C GLU A 211 -12.48 12.45 5.33
N GLU A 212 -12.27 13.64 5.89
CA GLU A 212 -11.19 13.87 6.83
C GLU A 212 -11.25 12.87 8.00
N GLY A 213 -10.18 12.13 8.23
CA GLY A 213 -10.19 11.09 9.22
C GLY A 213 -9.11 10.03 9.10
N ASN A 214 -9.23 9.06 10.01
CA ASN A 214 -8.30 7.97 10.21
C ASN A 214 -9.04 6.67 9.92
N TYR A 215 -8.63 5.95 8.88
CA TYR A 215 -9.22 4.69 8.44
C TYR A 215 -8.20 3.56 8.68
N PRO A 216 -8.16 2.98 9.90
CA PRO A 216 -7.13 2.02 10.30
C PRO A 216 -7.25 0.68 9.56
N THR A 217 -8.40 0.40 8.99
CA THR A 217 -8.68 -0.76 8.15
C THR A 217 -9.64 -0.33 7.05
N LEU A 218 -9.49 -0.89 5.85
CA LEU A 218 -10.47 -0.75 4.78
C LEU A 218 -11.40 -1.96 4.74
N ASP A 219 -12.63 -1.74 4.30
CA ASP A 219 -13.60 -2.82 4.12
C ASP A 219 -13.17 -3.79 3.02
N LYS A 220 -13.69 -5.01 3.04
CA LYS A 220 -13.36 -6.06 2.04
C LYS A 220 -13.56 -5.60 0.58
N SER A 221 -14.50 -4.69 0.34
CA SER A 221 -14.79 -4.14 -0.98
C SER A 221 -13.78 -3.10 -1.46
N GLN A 222 -12.96 -2.54 -0.56
CA GLN A 222 -11.98 -1.46 -0.80
C GLN A 222 -10.53 -1.93 -0.65
N ASN A 223 -10.31 -2.85 0.28
CA ASN A 223 -9.00 -3.36 0.66
C ASN A 223 -8.27 -3.99 -0.54
N ASN A 224 -7.02 -3.61 -0.75
CA ASN A 224 -6.17 -4.08 -1.86
C ASN A 224 -6.79 -3.83 -3.26
N ARG A 225 -7.56 -2.76 -3.42
CA ARG A 225 -8.22 -2.43 -4.69
C ARG A 225 -7.98 -1.01 -5.19
N ILE A 226 -7.40 -0.12 -4.38
CA ILE A 226 -7.27 1.29 -4.78
C ILE A 226 -6.15 1.44 -5.83
N SER A 227 -6.52 2.04 -6.97
CA SER A 227 -5.64 2.24 -8.14
C SER A 227 -5.55 3.70 -8.61
N SER A 228 -6.53 4.55 -8.31
CA SER A 228 -6.49 5.99 -8.63
C SER A 228 -7.30 6.81 -7.63
N LEU A 229 -7.04 8.12 -7.55
CA LEU A 229 -7.70 8.99 -6.57
C LEU A 229 -7.71 10.47 -6.96
N ILE A 230 -8.65 11.22 -6.39
CA ILE A 230 -8.75 12.67 -6.47
C ILE A 230 -8.74 13.18 -5.03
N VAL A 231 -7.72 13.99 -4.73
CA VAL A 231 -7.59 14.68 -3.44
C VAL A 231 -8.12 16.11 -3.62
N PRO A 232 -9.05 16.57 -2.76
CA PRO A 232 -9.56 17.92 -2.87
C PRO A 232 -8.50 18.97 -2.50
N GLU A 233 -8.78 20.23 -2.85
CA GLU A 233 -7.93 21.35 -2.45
C GLU A 233 -7.82 21.43 -0.92
N ASN A 234 -6.64 21.81 -0.43
CA ASN A 234 -6.33 21.93 1.00
C ASN A 234 -6.41 20.61 1.80
N TYR A 235 -6.44 19.46 1.13
CA TYR A 235 -6.38 18.15 1.76
C TYR A 235 -5.24 17.34 1.20
N TRP A 236 -4.69 16.47 2.04
CA TRP A 236 -3.75 15.42 1.69
C TRP A 236 -4.31 14.07 2.11
N THR A 237 -3.80 13.00 1.48
CA THR A 237 -4.07 11.64 1.93
C THR A 237 -2.81 10.81 1.95
N THR A 238 -2.65 9.99 2.99
CA THR A 238 -1.60 8.98 3.03
C THR A 238 -2.22 7.60 2.92
N LEU A 239 -1.79 6.85 1.92
CA LEU A 239 -2.18 5.45 1.72
C LEU A 239 -1.13 4.55 2.37
N PHE A 240 -1.59 3.50 3.03
CA PHE A 240 -0.74 2.51 3.70
C PHE A 240 -1.06 1.11 3.18
N GLN A 241 0.00 0.34 2.95
CA GLN A 241 -0.10 -1.01 2.42
C GLN A 241 -0.81 -1.94 3.41
N ASP A 242 -0.48 -1.83 4.69
CA ASP A 242 -0.99 -2.74 5.71
C ASP A 242 -2.00 -2.02 6.62
N SER A 243 -2.77 -2.79 7.38
CA SER A 243 -3.68 -2.26 8.38
C SER A 243 -2.94 -1.54 9.52
N LEU A 244 -3.65 -0.65 10.21
CA LEU A 244 -3.15 0.16 11.31
C LEU A 244 -2.00 1.09 10.91
N TYR A 245 -2.02 1.59 9.67
CA TYR A 245 -1.03 2.54 9.12
C TYR A 245 0.40 1.98 9.08
N ARG A 246 0.51 0.68 8.77
CA ARG A 246 1.80 -0.03 8.73
C ARG A 246 2.25 -0.29 7.29
N GLY A 247 3.49 -0.75 7.18
CA GLY A 247 4.09 -1.14 5.91
C GLY A 247 4.48 0.05 5.04
N ARG A 248 4.47 -0.19 3.72
CA ARG A 248 4.79 0.84 2.73
C ARG A 248 3.69 1.91 2.74
N SER A 249 4.09 3.17 2.61
CA SER A 249 3.17 4.29 2.54
C SER A 249 3.58 5.31 1.49
N VAL A 250 2.62 6.05 0.98
CA VAL A 250 2.83 7.21 0.11
C VAL A 250 1.77 8.27 0.36
N THR A 251 2.19 9.53 0.30
CA THR A 251 1.31 10.68 0.49
C THR A 251 0.98 11.31 -0.85
N PHE A 252 -0.31 11.55 -1.09
CA PHE A 252 -0.82 12.27 -2.24
C PHE A 252 -1.32 13.64 -1.79
N PHE A 253 -0.89 14.67 -2.51
CA PHE A 253 -1.33 16.04 -2.33
C PHE A 253 -2.58 16.32 -3.15
N GLU A 254 -3.14 17.52 -3.01
CA GLU A 254 -4.28 18.01 -3.78
C GLU A 254 -4.12 17.73 -5.29
N GLY A 255 -5.21 17.33 -5.94
CA GLY A 255 -5.25 17.09 -7.39
C GLY A 255 -5.71 15.70 -7.79
N ARG A 256 -5.60 15.45 -9.10
CA ARG A 256 -6.13 14.26 -9.77
C ARG A 256 -5.01 13.28 -10.10
N HIS A 257 -4.98 12.15 -9.40
CA HIS A 257 -3.97 11.11 -9.55
C HIS A 257 -4.56 9.91 -10.30
N ARG A 258 -4.38 9.89 -11.63
CA ARG A 258 -4.90 8.80 -12.50
C ARG A 258 -4.33 7.43 -12.16
N TYR A 259 -3.20 7.38 -11.46
CA TYR A 259 -2.58 6.15 -11.01
C TYR A 259 -1.83 6.37 -9.71
N VAL A 260 -2.00 5.48 -8.73
CA VAL A 260 -1.28 5.55 -7.44
C VAL A 260 0.16 5.04 -7.52
N GLY A 261 0.56 4.49 -8.67
CA GLY A 261 1.91 3.96 -8.91
C GLY A 261 2.06 2.51 -8.45
N ASN A 262 2.94 1.77 -9.14
CA ASN A 262 3.24 0.35 -8.87
C ASN A 262 3.64 0.08 -7.41
N TYR A 263 4.12 1.10 -6.69
CA TYR A 263 4.58 0.98 -5.32
C TYR A 263 3.49 0.56 -4.33
N ILE A 264 2.25 0.98 -4.55
CA ILE A 264 1.12 0.74 -3.62
C ILE A 264 -0.19 0.31 -4.29
N ASN A 265 -0.23 0.30 -5.63
CA ASN A 265 -1.38 -0.11 -6.41
C ASN A 265 -1.94 -1.48 -5.97
N ASP A 266 -3.25 -1.56 -5.77
CA ASP A 266 -3.98 -2.77 -5.36
C ASP A 266 -3.42 -3.41 -4.08
N ARG A 267 -2.83 -2.60 -3.20
CA ARG A 267 -2.24 -3.06 -1.93
C ARG A 267 -2.63 -2.18 -0.74
N VAL A 268 -3.51 -1.21 -0.92
CA VAL A 268 -3.89 -0.28 0.16
C VAL A 268 -4.83 -0.97 1.14
N SER A 269 -4.48 -0.94 2.43
CA SER A 269 -5.29 -1.55 3.50
C SER A 269 -5.64 -0.58 4.64
N SER A 270 -5.03 0.61 4.69
CA SER A 270 -5.44 1.69 5.60
C SER A 270 -5.11 3.06 5.00
N VAL A 271 -5.84 4.08 5.45
CA VAL A 271 -5.81 5.43 4.85
C VAL A 271 -5.88 6.49 5.95
N LYS A 272 -5.14 7.58 5.76
CA LYS A 272 -5.36 8.84 6.50
C LYS A 272 -5.73 9.95 5.52
N VAL A 273 -6.74 10.74 5.87
CA VAL A 273 -7.11 11.96 5.16
C VAL A 273 -7.05 13.10 6.16
N TYR A 274 -6.33 14.16 5.81
CA TYR A 274 -6.10 15.28 6.71
C TYR A 274 -5.89 16.57 5.92
N LYS A 275 -6.11 17.71 6.58
CA LYS A 275 -5.87 19.01 5.96
C LYS A 275 -4.39 19.18 5.61
N LYS A 276 -4.14 19.82 4.47
CA LYS A 276 -2.81 20.26 4.06
C LYS A 276 -2.18 21.09 5.19
N PRO A 277 -0.96 20.77 5.63
CA PRO A 277 -0.29 21.55 6.66
C PRO A 277 -0.03 22.99 6.17
N ILE A 278 -0.45 23.96 6.98
CA ILE A 278 -0.32 25.40 6.70
C ILE A 278 0.87 26.03 7.41
N ASP A 279 1.31 25.45 8.52
CA ASP A 279 2.36 25.97 9.41
C ASP A 279 3.34 24.87 9.87
N ASN A 280 3.25 23.67 9.28
CA ASN A 280 4.19 22.58 9.55
C ASN A 280 4.91 22.15 8.27
N ALA A 281 6.22 22.04 8.37
CA ALA A 281 7.01 21.30 7.38
C ALA A 281 6.88 19.80 7.65
N VAL A 282 6.95 19.00 6.59
CA VAL A 282 6.85 17.53 6.70
C VAL A 282 8.07 16.90 6.08
N LEU A 283 8.80 16.13 6.88
CA LEU A 283 9.96 15.35 6.46
C LEU A 283 9.52 13.92 6.17
N PHE A 284 10.04 13.35 5.10
CA PHE A 284 9.75 11.97 4.68
C PHE A 284 11.04 11.15 4.65
N ASP A 285 11.00 9.90 5.12
CA ASP A 285 12.15 8.99 5.06
C ASP A 285 12.27 8.19 3.75
N GLY A 286 11.31 8.37 2.84
CA GLY A 286 11.30 7.88 1.47
C GLY A 286 11.31 9.00 0.43
N PHE A 287 11.71 8.65 -0.80
CA PHE A 287 11.58 9.53 -1.96
C PHE A 287 10.12 9.65 -2.39
N ASN A 288 9.78 10.72 -3.12
CA ASN A 288 8.43 10.93 -3.67
C ASN A 288 7.34 10.79 -2.59
N TRP A 289 7.58 11.39 -1.42
CA TRP A 289 6.64 11.46 -0.30
C TRP A 289 6.20 10.09 0.25
N ARG A 290 7.10 9.11 0.12
CA ARG A 290 6.93 7.75 0.65
C ARG A 290 7.43 7.65 2.08
N GLY A 291 6.95 6.60 2.76
CA GLY A 291 7.47 6.20 4.05
C GLY A 291 6.91 7.02 5.21
N ARG A 292 7.64 7.02 6.32
CA ARG A 292 7.22 7.68 7.55
C ARG A 292 7.33 9.19 7.41
N GLN A 293 6.44 9.89 8.10
CA GLN A 293 6.41 11.34 8.17
C GLN A 293 6.90 11.82 9.53
N LEU A 294 7.62 12.94 9.55
CA LEU A 294 7.90 13.71 10.75
C LEU A 294 7.46 15.16 10.51
N TRP A 295 6.55 15.63 11.36
CA TRP A 295 5.95 16.97 11.26
C TRP A 295 6.75 17.94 12.12
N ILE A 296 7.11 19.08 11.55
CA ILE A 296 7.97 20.09 12.15
C ILE A 296 7.19 21.40 12.22
N SER A 297 6.83 21.84 13.43
CA SER A 297 6.11 23.10 13.66
C SER A 297 7.03 24.27 14.01
N SER A 298 8.25 23.99 14.49
CA SER A 298 9.18 25.03 14.94
C SER A 298 10.62 24.46 15.00
N LYS A 299 11.36 24.75 16.07
CA LYS A 299 12.73 24.27 16.31
C LYS A 299 12.73 22.82 16.78
N ASN A 300 13.57 22.01 16.18
CA ASN A 300 13.82 20.63 16.58
C ASN A 300 15.33 20.36 16.68
N ASN A 301 15.82 20.24 17.91
CA ASN A 301 17.25 20.05 18.21
C ASN A 301 17.79 18.67 17.83
N THR A 302 16.93 17.66 17.65
CA THR A 302 17.32 16.31 17.24
C THR A 302 16.15 15.60 16.55
N LEU A 303 16.37 15.02 15.37
CA LEU A 303 15.33 14.25 14.68
C LEU A 303 15.18 12.82 15.22
N ASN A 304 15.93 12.44 16.26
CA ASN A 304 15.82 11.15 16.96
C ASN A 304 15.82 9.96 15.98
N ASN A 305 14.74 9.16 15.97
CA ASN A 305 14.58 7.99 15.10
C ASN A 305 14.48 8.31 13.60
N PHE A 306 14.46 9.59 13.24
CA PHE A 306 14.45 10.13 11.88
C PHE A 306 15.83 10.69 11.46
N ASN A 307 16.80 10.72 12.39
CA ASN A 307 18.19 11.10 12.09
C ASN A 307 18.71 10.29 10.91
N LYS A 308 19.39 10.96 9.98
CA LYS A 308 19.99 10.35 8.78
C LYS A 308 19.01 9.66 7.81
N LYS A 309 17.71 9.95 7.89
CA LYS A 309 16.70 9.25 7.09
C LYS A 309 15.92 10.13 6.12
N VAL A 310 16.00 11.45 6.26
CA VAL A 310 15.22 12.39 5.45
C VAL A 310 15.62 12.30 3.97
N LYS A 311 14.63 12.12 3.09
CA LYS A 311 14.81 11.99 1.63
C LYS A 311 13.89 12.89 0.81
N ALA A 312 12.74 13.26 1.35
CA ALA A 312 11.83 14.23 0.75
C ALA A 312 11.31 15.20 1.82
N ILE A 313 10.96 16.41 1.40
CA ILE A 313 10.54 17.51 2.27
C ILE A 313 9.35 18.22 1.64
N TYR A 314 8.39 18.62 2.47
CA TYR A 314 7.44 19.69 2.16
C TYR A 314 7.66 20.85 3.11
N VAL A 315 7.64 22.06 2.57
CA VAL A 315 7.67 23.32 3.32
C VAL A 315 6.41 24.12 2.97
N PRO A 316 5.60 24.54 3.95
CA PRO A 316 4.38 25.29 3.70
C PRO A 316 4.65 26.69 3.14
N ASN A 317 3.60 27.30 2.57
CA ASN A 317 3.65 28.67 2.05
C ASN A 317 4.07 29.66 3.14
N GLU A 318 4.84 30.68 2.79
CA GLU A 318 5.39 31.67 3.72
C GLU A 318 6.39 31.12 4.74
N TYR A 319 6.85 29.86 4.64
CA TYR A 319 7.86 29.33 5.54
C TYR A 319 9.16 28.97 4.82
N THR A 320 10.25 29.02 5.59
CA THR A 320 11.56 28.51 5.21
C THR A 320 12.00 27.48 6.24
N LEU A 321 12.34 26.28 5.78
CA LEU A 321 12.92 25.23 6.62
C LEU A 321 14.43 25.26 6.50
N LYS A 322 15.13 25.38 7.63
CA LYS A 322 16.59 25.24 7.70
C LYS A 322 16.94 23.93 8.38
N VAL A 323 17.69 23.08 7.70
CA VAL A 323 18.14 21.77 8.21
C VAL A 323 19.64 21.77 8.45
N TYR A 324 20.08 20.92 9.37
CA TYR A 324 21.45 20.87 9.86
C TYR A 324 22.01 19.45 9.91
N ASP A 325 23.31 19.33 9.70
CA ASP A 325 24.05 18.06 9.72
C ASP A 325 24.54 17.63 11.13
N LYS A 326 24.31 18.47 12.14
CA LYS A 326 24.53 18.14 13.55
C LYS A 326 23.26 18.44 14.36
N ILE A 327 23.28 17.98 15.61
CA ILE A 327 22.24 18.29 16.60
C ILE A 327 22.30 19.76 17.03
N ASN A 328 21.26 20.21 17.74
CA ASN A 328 21.17 21.55 18.35
C ASN A 328 21.29 22.71 17.36
N LEU A 329 20.89 22.53 16.09
CA LEU A 329 20.96 23.54 15.03
C LEU A 329 22.39 24.04 14.74
N THR A 330 23.37 23.14 14.80
CA THR A 330 24.78 23.45 14.56
C THR A 330 25.31 22.79 13.29
N GLY A 331 26.49 23.20 12.84
CA GLY A 331 27.17 22.61 11.69
C GLY A 331 26.71 23.18 10.35
N ARG A 332 26.82 22.36 9.31
CA ARG A 332 26.44 22.72 7.94
C ARG A 332 24.93 22.82 7.84
N TYR A 333 24.45 23.74 7.03
CA TYR A 333 23.02 23.96 6.85
C TYR A 333 22.59 24.08 5.40
N LYS A 334 21.31 23.75 5.17
CA LYS A 334 20.59 23.97 3.92
C LYS A 334 19.26 24.64 4.24
N LYS A 335 18.91 25.68 3.48
CA LYS A 335 17.59 26.31 3.50
C LYS A 335 16.73 25.75 2.36
N PHE A 336 15.48 25.48 2.69
CA PHE A 336 14.42 25.09 1.78
C PHE A 336 13.30 26.12 1.90
N LYS A 337 13.01 26.83 0.81
CA LYS A 337 11.84 27.72 0.73
C LYS A 337 10.56 26.89 0.63
N SER A 338 9.41 27.54 0.72
CA SER A 338 8.10 26.94 0.46
C SER A 338 8.10 26.10 -0.83
N GLY A 339 7.48 24.92 -0.76
CA GLY A 339 7.41 24.00 -1.88
C GLY A 339 7.60 22.54 -1.50
N THR A 340 7.72 21.71 -2.53
CA THR A 340 7.88 20.26 -2.41
C THR A 340 9.22 19.83 -2.98
N TYR A 341 9.91 18.94 -2.28
CA TYR A 341 11.21 18.42 -2.65
C TYR A 341 11.15 16.89 -2.60
N THR A 342 11.05 16.26 -3.77
CA THR A 342 10.80 14.81 -3.93
C THR A 342 12.03 13.94 -3.67
N ASN A 343 13.22 14.51 -3.88
CA ASN A 343 14.50 13.89 -3.62
C ASN A 343 15.55 14.96 -3.28
N ILE A 344 16.00 15.00 -2.02
CA ILE A 344 16.99 15.97 -1.55
C ILE A 344 18.43 15.44 -1.52
N THR A 345 18.64 14.14 -1.78
CA THR A 345 19.92 13.49 -1.44
C THR A 345 21.09 13.96 -2.30
N ASN A 346 20.80 14.41 -3.52
CA ASN A 346 21.79 14.95 -4.45
C ASN A 346 22.00 16.47 -4.30
N LEU A 347 21.22 17.14 -3.46
CA LEU A 347 21.43 18.56 -3.18
C LEU A 347 22.72 18.76 -2.38
N LYS A 348 23.24 19.98 -2.40
CA LYS A 348 24.48 20.39 -1.70
C LYS A 348 24.14 21.30 -0.53
N TRP A 349 24.94 21.27 0.54
CA TRP A 349 24.76 22.20 1.66
C TRP A 349 24.97 23.65 1.20
N ASP A 350 24.19 24.59 1.73
CA ASP A 350 24.35 26.02 1.40
C ASP A 350 25.62 26.58 2.06
N SER A 351 25.92 26.12 3.28
CA SER A 351 27.14 26.50 3.99
C SER A 351 28.40 25.80 3.49
N ASP A 352 28.26 24.74 2.68
CA ASP A 352 29.38 23.98 2.11
C ASP A 352 28.97 23.29 0.79
N PRO A 353 29.01 24.03 -0.34
CA PRO A 353 28.54 23.54 -1.63
C PRO A 353 29.35 22.38 -2.23
N ASN A 354 30.46 21.99 -1.61
CA ASN A 354 31.27 20.86 -2.07
C ASN A 354 30.72 19.52 -1.58
N ILE A 355 29.83 19.55 -0.59
CA ILE A 355 29.36 18.34 0.09
C ILE A 355 27.88 18.14 -0.20
N LYS A 356 27.56 16.92 -0.65
CA LYS A 356 26.16 16.49 -0.83
C LYS A 356 25.48 16.38 0.53
N LEU A 357 24.22 16.79 0.56
CA LEU A 357 23.34 16.68 1.71
C LEU A 357 23.10 15.20 2.07
N GLY A 358 22.89 14.35 1.07
CA GLY A 358 22.65 12.92 1.28
C GLY A 358 21.41 12.72 2.13
N THR A 359 21.52 11.94 3.20
CA THR A 359 20.47 11.84 4.22
C THR A 359 20.87 12.48 5.54
N ASN A 360 22.03 13.15 5.63
CA ASN A 360 22.72 13.57 6.86
C ASN A 360 22.05 14.79 7.53
N ILE A 361 20.78 14.67 7.88
CA ILE A 361 20.05 15.68 8.65
C ILE A 361 19.80 15.15 10.06
N TYR A 362 20.08 16.00 11.05
CA TYR A 362 19.97 15.68 12.47
C TYR A 362 19.16 16.69 13.27
N SER A 363 19.06 17.95 12.82
CA SER A 363 18.22 18.95 13.45
C SER A 363 17.68 19.92 12.42
N CYS A 364 16.60 20.62 12.75
CA CYS A 364 16.00 21.59 11.84
C CYS A 364 15.20 22.66 12.58
N ILE A 365 14.96 23.78 11.91
CA ILE A 365 14.09 24.84 12.39
C ILE A 365 13.22 25.32 11.23
N LEU A 366 11.93 25.47 11.51
CA LEU A 366 10.96 26.08 10.61
C LEU A 366 10.76 27.54 11.05
N GLU A 367 10.94 28.47 10.11
CA GLU A 367 10.84 29.91 10.35
C GLU A 367 9.86 30.52 9.35
N LYS A 368 9.08 31.51 9.77
CA LYS A 368 8.27 32.30 8.85
C LYS A 368 9.21 33.14 7.98
N SER A 369 9.00 33.11 6.67
CA SER A 369 9.77 33.87 5.70
C SER A 369 9.43 35.34 5.89
N THR A 370 10.44 36.13 6.22
CA THR A 370 10.36 37.60 6.31
C THR A 370 10.30 38.24 4.95
#